data_AF-A0A948JW54-F1
#
_entry.id   AF-A0A948JW54-F1
#
_cell.length_a   1.000
_cell.length_b   1.000
_cell.length_c   1.000
_cell.angle_alpha   90.00
_cell.angle_beta   90.00
_cell.angle_gamma   90.00
#
_symmetry.space_group_name_H-M   'P 1'
#
loop_
_entity.id
_entity.type
_entity.pdbx_description
1 polymer ?
#
loop_
_entity_poly.entity_id
_entity_poly.type
_entity_poly.pdbx_seq_one_letter_code
_entity_poly.pdbx_strand_id
1 'polypeptide(L)'
;GALGGMIVGVLPAMSPSQVGIILSEFLGDSTRLFLVSVSAINTSDAIYSFISLYTIGNPRSGVATMLGRIIEVDYNTLFVFIGVIAFTAPIALALHIYIGKQALKLTKKIDYRKLNYAALITVLVLVYVMTGTWGLAFMIVATAIGILPIQTGVSRTHSMGILLLPTISYFLGF
;
A
#
# COMPACT_ATOMS: atom_id res chain seq x y z
N GLY A 1 6.87 9.38 -8.76
CA GLY A 1 7.24 9.44 -7.34
C GLY A 1 6.34 10.42 -6.61
N ALA A 2 6.79 11.67 -6.43
CA ALA A 2 6.09 12.69 -5.65
C ALA A 2 4.61 12.90 -6.04
N LEU A 3 4.32 13.20 -7.32
CA LEU A 3 2.94 13.37 -7.78
C LEU A 3 2.06 12.14 -7.53
N GLY A 4 2.58 10.95 -7.82
CA GLY A 4 1.85 9.71 -7.56
C GLY A 4 1.64 9.45 -6.07
N GLY A 5 2.63 9.78 -5.22
CA GLY A 5 2.49 9.69 -3.76
C GLY A 5 1.48 10.69 -3.21
N MET A 6 1.39 11.89 -3.78
CA MET A 6 0.35 12.86 -3.43
C MET A 6 -1.04 12.33 -3.78
N ILE A 7 -1.20 11.73 -4.97
CA ILE A 7 -2.46 11.11 -5.41
C ILE A 7 -2.87 10.00 -4.44
N VAL A 8 -1.96 9.08 -4.08
CA VAL A 8 -2.25 8.00 -3.11
C VAL A 8 -2.55 8.57 -1.71
N GLY A 9 -1.79 9.56 -1.25
CA GLY A 9 -1.94 10.12 0.09
C GLY A 9 -3.24 10.90 0.29
N VAL A 10 -3.77 11.51 -0.78
CA VAL A 10 -4.99 12.31 -0.75
C VAL A 10 -6.23 11.47 -1.10
N LEU A 11 -6.19 10.70 -2.19
CA LEU A 11 -7.38 9.98 -2.67
C LEU A 11 -7.64 8.70 -1.86
N PRO A 12 -8.88 8.49 -1.36
CA PRO A 12 -9.25 7.25 -0.70
C PRO A 12 -9.18 6.05 -1.65
N ALA A 13 -8.93 4.87 -1.08
CA ALA A 13 -8.94 3.57 -1.77
C ALA A 13 -7.90 3.37 -2.91
N MET A 14 -7.03 4.35 -3.17
CA MET A 14 -5.95 4.21 -4.14
C MET A 14 -4.70 3.58 -3.53
N SER A 15 -4.09 2.64 -4.26
CA SER A 15 -2.82 2.00 -3.88
C SER A 15 -1.68 2.46 -4.80
N PRO A 16 -0.42 2.50 -4.31
CA PRO A 16 0.74 2.78 -5.14
C PRO A 16 0.82 1.95 -6.43
N SER A 17 0.34 0.71 -6.41
CA SER A 17 0.32 -0.15 -7.60
C SER A 17 -0.66 0.33 -8.67
N GLN A 18 -1.82 0.89 -8.27
CA GLN A 18 -2.82 1.40 -9.20
C GLN A 18 -2.32 2.67 -9.89
N VAL A 19 -1.75 3.60 -9.11
CA VAL A 19 -1.09 4.80 -9.64
C VAL A 19 0.11 4.43 -10.52
N GLY A 20 0.85 3.38 -10.13
CA GLY A 20 1.95 2.82 -10.91
C GLY A 20 1.51 2.31 -12.28
N ILE A 21 0.36 1.63 -12.38
CA ILE A 21 -0.19 1.13 -13.66
C ILE A 21 -0.57 2.30 -14.57
N ILE A 22 -1.27 3.29 -14.02
CA ILE A 22 -1.63 4.51 -14.76
C ILE A 22 -0.36 5.19 -15.28
N LEU A 23 0.66 5.36 -14.42
CA LEU A 23 1.94 5.95 -14.81
C LEU A 23 2.69 5.13 -15.87
N SER A 24 2.65 3.79 -15.82
CA SER A 24 3.30 2.96 -16.84
C SER A 24 2.65 3.08 -18.21
N GLU A 25 1.35 3.42 -18.27
CA GLU A 25 0.68 3.68 -19.55
C GLU A 25 1.21 4.96 -20.22
N PHE A 26 1.60 5.97 -19.43
CA PHE A 26 2.22 7.20 -19.95
C PHE A 26 3.74 7.10 -20.14
N LEU A 27 4.45 6.37 -19.27
CA LEU A 27 5.92 6.33 -19.23
C LEU A 27 6.52 5.13 -19.99
N GLY A 28 5.69 4.17 -20.40
CA GLY A 28 6.10 2.96 -21.12
C GLY A 28 6.08 1.70 -20.28
N ASP A 29 5.79 0.58 -20.94
CA ASP A 29 5.51 -0.71 -20.29
C ASP A 29 6.80 -1.51 -20.02
N SER A 30 7.56 -1.09 -19.01
CA SER A 30 8.72 -1.82 -18.51
C SER A 30 8.50 -2.26 -17.07
N THR A 31 8.66 -3.55 -16.79
CA THR A 31 8.59 -4.08 -15.42
C THR A 31 9.53 -3.34 -14.47
N ARG A 32 10.73 -2.97 -14.94
CA ARG A 32 11.69 -2.21 -14.13
C ARG A 32 11.17 -0.81 -13.82
N LEU A 33 10.61 -0.13 -14.82
CA LEU A 33 10.06 1.21 -14.66
C LEU A 33 8.83 1.22 -13.75
N PHE A 34 7.97 0.21 -13.88
CA PHE A 34 6.85 -0.02 -12.99
C PHE A 34 7.31 -0.21 -11.54
N LEU A 35 8.27 -1.12 -11.31
CA LEU A 35 8.81 -1.38 -9.96
C LEU A 35 9.45 -0.13 -9.34
N VAL A 36 10.24 0.62 -10.10
CA VAL A 36 10.84 1.88 -9.64
C VAL A 36 9.77 2.92 -9.33
N SER A 37 8.76 3.04 -10.19
CA SER A 37 7.67 4.01 -10.02
C SER A 37 6.83 3.71 -8.79
N VAL A 38 6.37 2.46 -8.62
CA VAL A 38 5.61 2.01 -7.44
C VAL A 38 6.41 2.19 -6.16
N SER A 39 7.70 1.84 -6.18
CA SER A 39 8.57 2.03 -5.02
C SER A 39 8.72 3.52 -4.66
N ALA A 40 8.93 4.38 -5.66
CA ALA A 40 9.02 5.82 -5.45
C ALA A 40 7.69 6.42 -4.94
N ILE A 41 6.54 5.95 -5.44
CA ILE A 41 5.22 6.36 -4.98
C ILE A 41 5.02 5.97 -3.52
N ASN A 42 5.34 4.72 -3.16
CA ASN A 42 5.21 4.23 -1.79
C ASN A 42 6.10 5.00 -0.79
N THR A 43 7.32 5.35 -1.19
CA THR A 43 8.21 6.19 -0.36
C THR A 43 7.65 7.60 -0.20
N SER A 44 7.15 8.20 -1.28
CA SER A 44 6.52 9.54 -1.22
C SER A 44 5.23 9.52 -0.39
N ASP A 45 4.41 8.47 -0.51
CA ASP A 45 3.15 8.31 0.23
C ASP A 45 3.38 8.34 1.75
N ALA A 46 4.49 7.78 2.25
CA ALA A 46 4.81 7.87 3.68
C ALA A 46 4.90 9.32 4.19
N ILE A 47 5.47 10.23 3.40
CA ILE A 47 5.55 11.67 3.73
C ILE A 47 4.16 12.30 3.62
N TYR A 48 3.44 12.04 2.52
CA TYR A 48 2.09 12.57 2.31
C TYR A 48 1.09 12.06 3.33
N SER A 49 1.30 10.89 3.93
CA SER A 49 0.47 10.34 4.99
C SER A 49 0.48 11.22 6.24
N PHE A 50 1.64 11.81 6.59
CA PHE A 50 1.76 12.76 7.70
C PHE A 50 1.16 14.13 7.35
N ILE A 51 1.31 14.56 6.10
CA ILE A 51 0.65 15.79 5.62
C ILE A 51 -0.88 15.62 5.66
N SER A 52 -1.39 14.48 5.21
CA SER A 52 -2.81 14.11 5.23
C SER A 52 -3.36 13.98 6.66
N LEU A 53 -2.55 13.45 7.59
CA LEU A 53 -2.88 13.45 9.01
C LEU A 53 -3.12 14.88 9.54
N TYR A 54 -2.27 15.84 9.15
CA TYR A 54 -2.42 17.24 9.54
C TYR A 54 -3.60 17.95 8.85
N THR A 55 -3.81 17.73 7.55
CA THR A 55 -4.80 18.50 6.77
C THR A 55 -6.20 17.89 6.73
N ILE A 56 -6.30 16.56 6.58
CA ILE A 56 -7.56 15.83 6.36
C ILE A 56 -7.97 15.07 7.64
N GLY A 57 -7.04 14.86 8.58
CA GLY A 57 -7.27 14.06 9.79
C GLY A 57 -7.47 12.56 9.53
N ASN A 58 -7.28 12.11 8.28
CA ASN A 58 -7.46 10.72 7.86
C ASN A 58 -6.14 10.14 7.33
N PRO A 59 -5.22 9.74 8.23
CA PRO A 59 -3.93 9.16 7.84
C PRO A 59 -4.10 7.88 7.02
N ARG A 60 -3.19 7.68 6.06
CA ARG A 60 -3.20 6.53 5.11
C ARG A 60 -2.20 5.43 5.46
N SER A 61 -1.34 5.67 6.44
CA SER A 61 -0.34 4.72 6.94
C SER A 61 -0.66 4.36 8.38
N GLY A 62 -0.42 3.10 8.75
CA GLY A 62 -0.60 2.64 10.14
C GLY A 62 0.26 3.44 11.13
N VAL A 63 1.46 3.86 10.72
CA VAL A 63 2.35 4.68 11.57
C VAL A 63 1.74 6.05 11.82
N ALA A 64 1.26 6.73 10.77
CA ALA A 64 0.59 8.02 10.89
C ALA A 64 -0.72 7.90 11.68
N THR A 65 -1.46 6.79 11.51
CA THR A 65 -2.69 6.51 12.28
C THR A 65 -2.42 6.38 13.77
N MET A 66 -1.36 5.68 14.16
CA MET A 66 -1.00 5.54 15.56
C MET A 66 -0.49 6.85 16.14
N LEU A 67 0.31 7.62 15.40
CA LEU A 67 0.79 8.92 15.86
C LEU A 67 -0.37 9.91 16.06
N GLY A 68 -1.34 9.96 15.15
CA GLY A 68 -2.53 10.80 15.30
C GLY A 68 -3.41 10.47 16.52
N ARG A 69 -3.24 9.29 17.14
CA ARG A 69 -3.92 8.93 18.39
C ARG A 69 -3.16 9.35 19.65
N ILE A 70 -1.86 9.65 19.52
CA ILE A 70 -0.95 9.90 20.65
C ILE A 70 -0.54 11.36 20.70
N ILE A 71 -0.45 12.04 19.55
CA ILE A 71 0.06 13.40 19.42
C ILE A 71 -0.89 14.20 18.54
N GLU A 72 -1.28 15.40 19.01
CA GLU A 72 -1.92 16.40 18.16
C GLU A 72 -0.87 17.01 17.23
N VAL A 73 -1.11 16.89 15.93
CA VAL A 73 -0.17 17.37 14.91
C VAL A 73 -0.45 18.84 14.66
N ASP A 74 0.42 19.71 15.17
CA ASP A 74 0.49 21.12 14.79
C ASP A 74 1.51 21.33 13.66
N TYR A 75 1.52 22.52 13.06
CA TYR A 75 2.45 22.91 12.00
C TYR A 75 3.90 22.64 12.39
N ASN A 76 4.32 23.01 13.60
CA ASN A 76 5.70 22.81 14.05
C ASN A 76 6.06 21.32 14.16
N THR A 77 5.13 20.50 14.69
CA THR A 77 5.29 19.04 14.80
C THR A 77 5.42 18.38 13.43
N LEU A 78 4.65 18.85 12.43
CA LEU A 78 4.75 18.37 11.07
C LEU A 78 6.14 18.65 10.46
N PHE A 79 6.70 19.85 10.68
CA PHE A 79 8.06 20.18 10.24
C PHE A 79 9.12 19.29 10.89
N VAL A 80 8.97 19.01 12.19
CA VAL A 80 9.85 18.08 12.90
C VAL A 80 9.76 16.68 12.28
N PHE A 81 8.57 16.16 11.99
CA PHE A 81 8.42 14.85 11.34
C PHE A 81 9.09 14.80 9.96
N ILE A 82 8.89 15.83 9.12
CA ILE A 82 9.54 15.91 7.82
C ILE A 82 11.07 15.95 7.98
N GLY A 83 11.57 16.73 8.95
CA GLY A 83 13.01 16.80 9.26
C GLY A 83 13.58 15.45 9.72
N VAL A 84 12.86 14.73 10.59
CA VAL A 84 13.26 13.38 11.04
C VAL A 84 13.23 12.39 9.87
N ILE A 85 12.23 12.44 9.00
CA ILE A 85 12.18 11.59 7.81
C ILE A 85 13.37 11.88 6.89
N ALA A 86 13.68 13.15 6.63
CA ALA A 86 14.81 13.54 5.81
C ALA A 86 16.15 13.07 6.39
N PHE A 87 16.32 13.16 7.71
CA PHE A 87 17.53 12.72 8.41
C PHE A 87 17.67 11.19 8.43
N THR A 88 16.56 10.46 8.60
CA THR A 88 16.56 9.00 8.70
C THR A 88 16.56 8.30 7.33
N ALA A 89 16.11 8.97 6.27
CA ALA A 89 16.01 8.40 4.92
C ALA A 89 17.32 7.79 4.38
N PRO A 90 18.52 8.39 4.56
CA PRO A 90 19.77 7.77 4.11
C PRO A 90 20.10 6.47 4.85
N ILE A 91 19.86 6.44 6.16
CA ILE A 91 20.07 5.27 7.01
C ILE A 91 19.08 4.16 6.59
N ALA A 92 17.83 4.52 6.40
CA ALA A 92 16.79 3.61 5.92
C ALA A 92 17.13 3.04 4.54
N LEU A 93 17.63 3.86 3.62
CA LEU A 93 18.07 3.41 2.29
C LEU A 93 19.21 2.40 2.38
N ALA A 94 20.24 2.67 3.19
CA ALA A 94 21.36 1.75 3.38
C ALA A 94 20.89 0.41 3.96
N LEU A 95 20.04 0.43 4.98
CA LEU A 95 19.43 -0.76 5.55
C LEU A 95 18.54 -1.51 4.55
N HIS A 96 17.73 -0.78 3.77
CA HIS A 96 16.83 -1.38 2.79
C HIS A 96 17.61 -2.14 1.71
N ILE A 97 18.72 -1.58 1.20
CA ILE A 97 19.59 -2.26 0.24
C ILE A 97 20.24 -3.49 0.87
N TYR A 98 20.71 -3.40 2.11
CA TYR A 98 21.31 -4.52 2.83
C TYR A 98 20.31 -5.67 3.01
N ILE A 99 19.13 -5.38 3.54
CA ILE A 99 18.05 -6.35 3.76
C ILE A 99 17.59 -6.93 2.42
N GLY A 100 17.42 -6.10 1.38
CA GLY A 100 17.03 -6.55 0.04
C GLY A 100 18.01 -7.58 -0.54
N LYS A 101 19.32 -7.39 -0.37
CA LYS A 101 20.33 -8.37 -0.79
C LYS A 101 20.23 -9.68 -0.02
N GLN A 102 19.97 -9.64 1.28
CA GLN A 102 19.78 -10.85 2.10
C GLN A 102 18.48 -11.58 1.74
N ALA A 103 17.39 -10.83 1.56
CA ALA A 103 16.11 -11.36 1.12
C ALA A 103 16.26 -12.10 -0.22
N LEU A 104 16.97 -11.51 -1.20
CA LEU A 104 17.21 -12.16 -2.49
C LEU A 104 17.96 -13.51 -2.35
N LYS A 105 18.92 -13.61 -1.44
CA LYS A 105 19.62 -14.88 -1.16
C LYS A 105 18.70 -15.91 -0.52
N LEU A 106 17.82 -15.46 0.37
CA LEU A 106 16.85 -16.31 1.06
C LEU A 106 15.78 -16.83 0.09
N THR A 107 15.26 -15.98 -0.80
CA THR A 107 14.27 -16.36 -1.82
C THR A 107 14.78 -17.44 -2.77
N LYS A 108 16.09 -17.49 -3.04
CA LYS A 108 16.69 -18.58 -3.84
C LYS A 108 16.67 -19.96 -3.14
N LYS A 109 16.53 -19.99 -1.81
CA LYS A 109 16.53 -21.22 -1.00
C LYS A 109 15.13 -21.67 -0.58
N ILE A 110 14.16 -20.78 -0.59
CA ILE A 110 12.79 -21.06 -0.16
C ILE A 110 11.97 -21.56 -1.37
N ASP A 111 11.26 -22.65 -1.17
CA ASP A 111 10.25 -23.11 -2.12
C ASP A 111 9.06 -22.13 -2.11
N TYR A 112 8.82 -21.49 -3.26
CA TYR A 112 7.70 -20.57 -3.48
C TYR A 112 6.34 -21.16 -3.09
N ARG A 113 6.14 -22.48 -3.28
CA ARG A 113 4.89 -23.13 -2.88
C ARG A 113 4.71 -23.09 -1.37
N LYS A 114 5.76 -23.42 -0.61
CA LYS A 114 5.71 -23.38 0.86
C LYS A 114 5.44 -21.97 1.38
N LEU A 115 6.05 -20.96 0.74
CA LEU A 115 5.83 -19.55 1.08
C LEU A 115 4.35 -19.15 0.85
N ASN A 116 3.79 -19.51 -0.30
CA ASN A 116 2.39 -19.23 -0.61
C ASN A 116 1.42 -19.94 0.34
N TYR A 117 1.67 -21.22 0.66
CA TYR A 117 0.87 -21.94 1.65
C TYR A 117 0.95 -21.29 3.03
N ALA A 118 2.14 -20.88 3.47
CA ALA A 118 2.31 -20.18 4.74
C ALA A 118 1.54 -18.85 4.77
N ALA A 119 1.59 -18.07 3.69
CA ALA A 119 0.82 -16.84 3.56
C ALA A 119 -0.70 -17.10 3.61
N LEU A 120 -1.19 -18.10 2.87
CA LEU A 120 -2.60 -18.50 2.88
C LEU A 120 -3.09 -18.90 4.27
N ILE A 121 -2.32 -19.74 4.98
CA ILE A 121 -2.63 -20.16 6.36
C ILE A 121 -2.64 -18.95 7.29
N THR A 122 -1.68 -18.02 7.15
CA THR A 122 -1.62 -16.80 7.97
C THR A 122 -2.87 -15.95 7.77
N VAL A 123 -3.31 -15.75 6.52
CA VAL A 123 -4.54 -14.99 6.22
C VAL A 123 -5.76 -15.71 6.77
N LEU A 124 -5.88 -17.03 6.58
CA LEU A 124 -6.97 -17.84 7.14
C LEU A 124 -7.09 -17.69 8.65
N VAL A 125 -5.97 -17.81 9.37
CA VAL A 125 -5.93 -17.66 10.83
C VAL A 125 -6.33 -16.25 11.23
N LEU A 126 -5.81 -15.21 10.57
CA LEU A 126 -6.17 -13.82 10.87
C LEU A 126 -7.66 -13.56 10.66
N VAL A 127 -8.24 -14.03 9.55
CA VAL A 127 -9.67 -13.89 9.26
C VAL A 127 -10.49 -14.58 10.36
N TYR A 128 -10.13 -15.82 10.72
CA TYR A 128 -10.82 -16.55 11.76
C TYR A 128 -10.76 -15.85 13.12
N VAL A 129 -9.59 -15.35 13.52
CA VAL A 129 -9.40 -14.64 14.81
C VAL A 129 -10.18 -13.32 14.84
N MET A 130 -10.20 -12.56 13.74
CA MET A 130 -10.81 -11.23 13.73
C MET A 130 -12.33 -11.25 13.53
N THR A 131 -12.83 -12.18 12.70
CA THR A 131 -14.23 -12.18 12.23
C THR A 131 -14.98 -13.49 12.51
N GLY A 132 -14.32 -14.49 13.07
CA GLY A 132 -14.91 -15.78 13.38
C GLY A 132 -15.18 -16.64 12.14
N THR A 133 -16.10 -17.60 12.28
CA THR A 133 -16.45 -18.58 11.24
C THR A 133 -17.13 -17.95 10.02
N TRP A 134 -17.95 -16.91 10.22
CA TRP A 134 -18.61 -16.18 9.12
C TRP A 134 -17.60 -15.51 8.18
N GLY A 135 -16.50 -15.00 8.72
CA GLY A 135 -15.42 -14.43 7.92
C GLY A 135 -14.80 -15.41 6.93
N LEU A 136 -14.70 -16.70 7.30
CA LEU A 136 -14.20 -17.74 6.40
C LEU A 136 -15.13 -17.96 5.20
N ALA A 137 -16.45 -17.91 5.39
CA ALA A 137 -17.41 -18.00 4.30
C ALA A 137 -17.25 -16.83 3.32
N PHE A 138 -17.12 -15.60 3.83
CA PHE A 138 -16.84 -14.42 3.00
C PHE A 138 -15.48 -14.51 2.29
N MET A 139 -14.45 -15.06 2.95
CA MET A 139 -13.15 -15.25 2.34
C MET A 139 -13.22 -16.13 1.09
N ILE A 140 -14.04 -17.19 1.11
CA ILE A 140 -14.23 -18.07 -0.06
C ILE A 140 -14.85 -17.30 -1.22
N VAL A 141 -15.93 -16.54 -0.96
CA VAL A 141 -16.60 -15.72 -1.98
C VAL A 141 -15.65 -14.65 -2.54
N ALA A 142 -14.92 -13.95 -1.66
CA ALA A 142 -13.94 -12.94 -2.05
C ALA A 142 -12.80 -13.55 -2.88
N THR A 143 -12.36 -14.77 -2.55
CA THR A 143 -11.34 -15.50 -3.33
C THR A 143 -11.86 -15.83 -4.73
N ALA A 144 -13.11 -16.27 -4.87
CA ALA A 144 -13.71 -16.52 -6.18
C ALA A 144 -13.76 -15.24 -7.04
N ILE A 145 -14.16 -14.11 -6.44
CA ILE A 145 -14.15 -12.80 -7.11
C ILE A 145 -12.73 -12.40 -7.51
N GLY A 146 -11.75 -12.59 -6.62
CA GLY A 146 -10.34 -12.25 -6.85
C GLY A 146 -9.64 -13.08 -7.93
N ILE A 147 -10.17 -14.26 -8.28
CA ILE A 147 -9.65 -15.10 -9.37
C ILE A 147 -10.16 -14.61 -10.75
N LEU A 148 -11.29 -13.89 -10.81
CA LEU A 148 -11.88 -13.43 -12.07
C LEU A 148 -10.91 -12.62 -12.96
N PRO A 149 -10.11 -11.65 -12.46
CA PRO A 149 -9.17 -10.92 -13.30
C PRO A 149 -8.12 -11.83 -13.94
N ILE A 150 -7.69 -12.87 -13.22
CA ILE A 150 -6.68 -13.81 -13.69
C ILE A 150 -7.22 -14.65 -14.85
N GLN A 151 -8.49 -15.07 -14.78
CA GLN A 151 -9.13 -15.88 -15.82
C GLN A 151 -9.50 -15.06 -17.06
N THR A 152 -9.85 -13.78 -16.88
CA THR A 152 -10.25 -12.88 -17.97
C THR A 152 -9.06 -12.18 -18.63
N GLY A 153 -7.85 -12.34 -18.09
CA GLY A 153 -6.63 -11.71 -18.61
C GLY A 153 -6.55 -10.20 -18.36
N VAL A 154 -7.42 -9.65 -17.52
CA VAL A 154 -7.43 -8.21 -17.18
C VAL A 154 -6.57 -7.95 -15.93
N SER A 155 -6.11 -6.71 -15.77
CA SER A 155 -5.33 -6.32 -14.59
C SER A 155 -6.13 -6.54 -13.30
N ARG A 156 -5.48 -7.10 -12.26
CA ARG A 156 -6.08 -7.30 -10.92
C ARG A 156 -6.57 -5.99 -10.30
N THR A 157 -6.02 -4.87 -10.75
CA THR A 157 -6.43 -3.53 -10.32
C THR A 157 -7.89 -3.21 -10.63
N HIS A 158 -8.48 -3.80 -11.67
CA HIS A 158 -9.89 -3.57 -12.00
C HIS A 158 -10.83 -4.01 -10.87
N SER A 159 -10.50 -5.07 -10.13
CA SER A 159 -11.29 -5.51 -8.98
C SER A 159 -11.31 -4.48 -7.84
N MET A 160 -10.30 -3.61 -7.74
CA MET A 160 -10.29 -2.55 -6.72
C MET A 160 -11.14 -1.34 -7.13
N GLY A 161 -11.60 -1.25 -8.38
CA GLY A 161 -12.48 -0.17 -8.86
C GLY A 161 -13.80 -0.07 -8.08
N ILE A 162 -14.28 -1.19 -7.55
CA ILE A 162 -15.48 -1.24 -6.71
C ILE A 162 -15.35 -0.44 -5.41
N LEU A 163 -14.13 -0.22 -4.91
CA LEU A 163 -13.88 0.61 -3.72
C LEU A 163 -13.67 2.09 -4.07
N LEU A 164 -13.10 2.36 -5.25
CA LEU A 164 -12.82 3.72 -5.71
C LEU A 164 -14.11 4.51 -5.97
N LEU A 165 -15.06 3.92 -6.69
CA LEU A 165 -16.33 4.58 -7.01
C LEU A 165 -17.09 5.08 -5.77
N PRO A 166 -17.41 4.24 -4.77
CA PRO A 166 -18.18 4.70 -3.61
C PRO A 166 -17.40 5.68 -2.73
N THR A 167 -16.08 5.53 -2.60
CA THR A 167 -15.28 6.45 -1.78
C THR A 167 -15.17 7.83 -2.42
N ILE A 168 -15.02 7.92 -3.74
CA ILE A 168 -15.05 9.20 -4.45
C ILE A 168 -16.43 9.85 -4.34
N SER A 169 -17.52 9.09 -4.53
CA SER A 169 -18.89 9.60 -4.35
C SER A 169 -19.12 10.18 -2.96
N TYR A 170 -18.72 9.44 -1.92
CA TYR A 170 -18.85 9.87 -0.53
C TYR A 170 -18.12 11.20 -0.25
N PHE A 171 -16.89 11.36 -0.74
CA PHE A 171 -16.14 12.62 -0.54
C PHE A 171 -16.62 13.78 -1.43
N LEU A 172 -17.29 13.49 -2.55
CA LEU A 172 -17.96 14.49 -3.39
C LEU A 172 -19.34 14.90 -2.86
N GLY A 173 -19.83 14.25 -1.80
CA GLY A 173 -21.12 14.57 -1.17
C GLY A 173 -22.35 13.94 -1.84
N PHE A 174 -22.14 12.85 -2.62
CA PHE A 174 -23.21 12.04 -3.20
C PHE A 174 -23.43 10.73 -2.42
#